data_AF-A0A5U9WRP6-F1
#
_entry.id   AF-A0A5U9WRP6-F1
#
_cell.length_a   1.000
_cell.length_b   1.000
_cell.length_c   1.000
_cell.angle_alpha   90.00
_cell.angle_beta   90.00
_cell.angle_gamma   90.00
#
_symmetry.space_group_name_H-M   'P 1'
#
loop_
_entity.id
_entity.type
_entity.pdbx_description
1 polymer ?
#
loop_
_entity_poly.entity_id
_entity_poly.type
_entity_poly.pdbx_seq_one_letter_code
_entity_poly.pdbx_strand_id
1 'polypeptide(L)'
;MKLLITDLDNTLYDWVSFYSQSFSAMAEELSKEINVPLDILLSEYKVIHQRFGNSEKPFATLELPSVISYFGTNDKILLQKKLTRVFSAFSSKRNHTLKLYPTVRDTLNILR
;
A
#
# COMPACT_ATOMS: atom_id res chain seq x y z
N MET A 1 -1.28 -18.19 -35.11
CA MET A 1 -1.48 -17.87 -33.68
C MET A 1 -1.35 -16.36 -33.51
N LYS A 2 -2.26 -15.70 -32.81
CA LYS A 2 -2.16 -14.26 -32.48
C LYS A 2 -1.95 -14.13 -30.97
N LEU A 3 -1.13 -13.16 -30.54
CA LEU A 3 -0.78 -12.90 -29.14
C LEU A 3 -0.99 -11.42 -28.84
N LEU A 4 -1.63 -11.12 -27.71
CA LEU A 4 -1.78 -9.78 -27.16
C LEU A 4 -1.03 -9.72 -25.83
N ILE A 5 -0.16 -8.72 -25.67
CA ILE A 5 0.55 -8.42 -24.43
C ILE A 5 0.15 -7.01 -24.02
N THR A 6 -0.30 -6.84 -22.79
CA THR A 6 -0.65 -5.54 -22.21
C THR A 6 0.20 -5.31 -20.97
N ASP A 7 0.57 -4.05 -20.74
CA ASP A 7 0.98 -3.60 -19.42
C ASP A 7 -0.22 -3.59 -18.45
N LEU A 8 0.03 -3.46 -17.14
CA LEU A 8 -1.00 -3.43 -16.10
C LEU A 8 -1.21 -2.02 -15.55
N ASP A 9 -0.16 -1.42 -15.00
CA ASP A 9 -0.24 -0.21 -14.19
C ASP A 9 -0.54 0.99 -15.06
N ASN A 10 -1.64 1.69 -14.74
CA ASN A 10 -2.16 2.79 -15.55
C ASN A 10 -2.50 2.40 -17.00
N THR A 11 -2.61 1.09 -17.28
CA THR A 11 -3.05 0.55 -18.56
C THR A 11 -4.39 -0.17 -18.38
N LEU A 12 -4.47 -1.14 -17.48
CA LEU A 12 -5.72 -1.87 -17.18
C LEU A 12 -6.48 -1.27 -16.00
N TYR A 13 -5.78 -0.64 -15.07
CA TYR A 13 -6.35 0.00 -13.88
C TYR A 13 -5.50 1.20 -13.44
N ASP A 14 -6.12 2.10 -12.66
CA ASP A 14 -5.45 3.27 -12.09
C ASP A 14 -4.61 2.87 -10.87
N TRP A 15 -3.33 2.58 -11.12
CA TRP A 15 -2.39 2.17 -10.08
C TRP A 15 -2.16 3.29 -9.05
N VAL A 16 -1.98 4.51 -9.54
CA VAL A 16 -1.65 5.68 -8.71
C VAL A 16 -2.77 5.95 -7.69
N SER A 17 -4.01 5.97 -8.16
CA SER A 17 -5.16 6.28 -7.30
C SER A 17 -5.46 5.17 -6.31
N PHE A 18 -5.43 3.88 -6.71
CA PHE A 18 -5.73 2.82 -5.74
C PHE A 18 -4.64 2.75 -4.67
N TYR A 19 -3.37 2.86 -5.07
CA TYR A 19 -2.24 2.73 -4.15
C TYR A 19 -2.21 3.89 -3.16
N SER A 20 -2.25 5.14 -3.65
CA SER A 20 -2.22 6.33 -2.80
C SER A 20 -3.35 6.35 -1.78
N GLN A 21 -4.56 5.97 -2.17
CA GLN A 21 -5.70 5.90 -1.26
C GLN A 21 -5.54 4.79 -0.22
N SER A 22 -5.06 3.62 -0.63
CA SER A 22 -4.87 2.47 0.28
C SER A 22 -3.74 2.74 1.28
N PHE A 23 -2.65 3.34 0.81
CA PHE A 23 -1.54 3.77 1.64
C PHE A 23 -1.97 4.85 2.65
N SER A 24 -2.74 5.85 2.21
CA SER A 24 -3.24 6.91 3.11
C SER A 24 -4.12 6.33 4.22
N ALA A 25 -5.03 5.42 3.90
CA ALA A 25 -5.86 4.74 4.89
C ALA A 25 -5.03 3.95 5.92
N MET A 26 -3.97 3.28 5.47
CA MET A 26 -3.04 2.57 6.35
C MET A 26 -2.25 3.52 7.25
N ALA A 27 -1.71 4.61 6.70
CA ALA A 27 -0.91 5.57 7.44
C ALA A 27 -1.75 6.34 8.49
N GLU A 28 -2.99 6.69 8.16
CA GLU A 28 -3.94 7.29 9.09
C GLU A 28 -4.32 6.33 10.23
N GLU A 29 -4.56 5.06 9.92
CA GLU A 29 -4.86 4.06 10.95
C GLU A 29 -3.67 3.84 11.88
N LEU A 30 -2.45 3.80 11.31
CA LEU A 30 -1.22 3.72 12.09
C LEU A 30 -1.04 4.93 13.01
N SER A 31 -1.25 6.14 12.48
CA SER A 31 -1.16 7.38 13.25
C SER A 31 -2.05 7.34 14.49
N LYS A 32 -3.28 6.84 14.35
CA LYS A 32 -4.21 6.65 15.46
C LYS A 32 -3.77 5.54 16.42
N GLU A 33 -3.28 4.42 15.89
CA GLU A 33 -2.94 3.24 16.69
C GLU A 33 -1.73 3.46 17.61
N ILE A 34 -0.70 4.16 17.13
CA ILE A 34 0.52 4.43 17.92
C ILE A 34 0.61 5.87 18.45
N ASN A 35 -0.44 6.67 18.24
CA ASN A 35 -0.54 8.07 18.66
C ASN A 35 0.65 8.95 18.20
N VAL A 36 1.06 8.77 16.93
CA VAL A 36 2.12 9.56 16.29
C VAL A 36 1.50 10.42 15.19
N PRO A 37 1.82 11.72 15.11
CA PRO A 37 1.36 12.59 14.02
C PRO A 37 1.62 12.01 12.63
N LEU A 38 0.61 12.09 11.75
CA LEU A 38 0.66 11.50 10.41
C LEU A 38 1.82 12.05 9.56
N ASP A 39 2.11 13.34 9.67
CA ASP A 39 3.21 14.00 8.98
C ASP A 39 4.58 13.41 9.34
N ILE A 40 4.79 13.05 10.62
CA ILE A 40 5.99 12.34 11.07
C ILE A 40 6.08 10.98 10.38
N LEU A 41 5.00 10.19 10.41
CA LEU A 41 4.98 8.87 9.77
C LEU A 41 5.24 8.95 8.26
N LEU A 42 4.63 9.93 7.57
CA LEU A 42 4.86 10.15 6.14
C LEU A 42 6.31 10.54 5.84
N SER A 43 6.96 11.30 6.73
CA SER A 43 8.38 11.62 6.59
C SER A 43 9.27 10.38 6.74
N GLU A 44 8.95 9.49 7.67
CA GLU A 44 9.67 8.23 7.87
C GLU A 44 9.48 7.27 6.67
N TYR A 45 8.24 7.14 6.16
CA TYR A 45 7.97 6.41 4.93
C TYR A 45 8.78 6.96 3.76
N LYS A 46 8.85 8.29 3.60
CA LYS A 46 9.63 8.92 2.53
C LYS A 46 11.10 8.53 2.60
N VAL A 47 11.72 8.54 3.78
CA VAL A 47 13.12 8.11 3.97
C VAL A 47 13.30 6.65 3.57
N ILE A 48 12.40 5.76 3.98
CA ILE A 48 12.45 4.35 3.59
C ILE A 48 12.29 4.21 2.07
N HIS A 49 11.27 4.82 1.46
CA HIS A 49 11.01 4.74 0.03
C HIS A 49 12.19 5.25 -0.81
N GLN A 50 12.81 6.37 -0.41
CA GLN A 50 14.00 6.90 -1.05
C GLN A 50 15.19 5.94 -0.96
N ARG A 51 15.37 5.25 0.19
CA ARG A 51 16.43 4.26 0.37
C ARG A 51 16.30 3.07 -0.60
N PHE A 52 15.08 2.64 -0.93
CA PHE A 52 14.83 1.51 -1.82
C PHE A 52 14.52 1.91 -3.27
N GLY A 53 14.42 3.20 -3.57
CA GLY A 53 14.10 3.70 -4.91
C GLY A 53 12.69 3.34 -5.38
N ASN A 54 11.75 3.04 -4.48
CA ASN A 54 10.37 2.72 -4.82
C ASN A 54 9.40 3.13 -3.71
N SER A 55 8.13 3.33 -4.07
CA SER A 55 7.05 3.68 -3.15
C SER A 55 6.33 2.47 -2.56
N GLU A 56 6.55 1.25 -3.06
CA GLU A 56 5.75 0.06 -2.72
C GLU A 56 6.47 -0.94 -1.83
N LYS A 57 7.56 -0.52 -1.16
CA LYS A 57 8.37 -1.43 -0.36
C LYS A 57 7.48 -2.23 0.60
N PRO A 58 7.40 -3.57 0.44
CA PRO A 58 6.52 -4.38 1.26
C PRO A 58 6.84 -4.23 2.74
N PHE A 59 5.80 -4.03 3.54
CA PHE A 59 5.89 -3.93 5.00
C PHE A 59 6.88 -2.84 5.49
N ALA A 60 7.05 -1.75 4.73
CA ALA A 60 7.83 -0.58 5.18
C ALA A 60 7.43 -0.11 6.58
N THR A 61 6.15 -0.23 6.91
CA THR A 61 5.56 0.06 8.23
C THR A 61 6.31 -0.60 9.38
N LEU A 62 6.79 -1.84 9.20
CA LEU A 62 7.48 -2.60 10.25
C LEU A 62 8.90 -2.08 10.55
N GLU A 63 9.43 -1.20 9.70
CA GLU A 63 10.77 -0.62 9.83
C GLU A 63 10.75 0.87 10.19
N LEU A 64 9.56 1.44 10.43
CA LEU A 64 9.43 2.82 10.85
C LEU A 64 10.02 3.02 12.25
N PRO A 65 10.88 4.03 12.46
CA PRO A 65 11.40 4.35 13.78
C PRO A 65 10.29 4.55 14.83
N SER A 66 9.20 5.22 14.47
CA SER A 66 8.05 5.41 15.34
C SER A 66 7.39 4.09 15.77
N VAL A 67 7.27 3.12 14.86
CA VAL A 67 6.72 1.78 15.16
C VAL A 67 7.64 1.02 16.11
N ILE A 68 8.94 0.99 15.82
CA ILE A 68 9.93 0.29 16.65
C ILE A 68 9.98 0.91 18.05
N SER A 69 9.95 2.24 18.14
CA SER A 69 9.95 2.97 19.40
C SER A 69 8.69 2.70 20.23
N TYR A 70 7.52 2.66 19.60
CA TYR A 70 6.25 2.44 20.29
C TYR A 70 6.16 1.02 20.89
N PHE A 71 6.56 0.00 20.13
CA PHE A 71 6.48 -1.39 20.58
C PHE A 71 7.74 -1.88 21.33
N GLY A 72 8.82 -1.09 21.34
CA GLY A 72 10.09 -1.46 21.98
C GLY A 72 10.79 -2.66 21.35
N THR A 73 10.47 -2.99 20.09
CA THR A 73 10.99 -4.17 19.39
C THR A 73 11.04 -3.95 17.88
N ASN A 74 11.97 -4.62 17.22
CA ASN A 74 12.07 -4.70 15.76
C ASN A 74 11.71 -6.10 15.22
N ASP A 75 11.15 -6.97 16.07
CA ASP A 75 10.66 -8.29 15.65
C ASP A 75 9.47 -8.12 14.68
N LYS A 76 9.74 -8.32 13.39
CA LYS A 76 8.76 -8.16 12.31
C LYS A 76 7.55 -9.09 12.45
N ILE A 77 7.72 -10.30 13.00
CA ILE A 77 6.62 -11.26 13.18
C ILE A 77 5.67 -10.75 14.27
N LEU A 78 6.24 -10.26 15.38
CA LEU A 78 5.45 -9.68 16.47
C LEU A 78 4.75 -8.40 16.00
N LEU A 79 5.49 -7.50 15.35
CA LEU A 79 4.95 -6.23 14.84
C LEU A 79 3.84 -6.46 13.82
N GLN A 80 3.99 -7.42 12.90
CA GLN A 80 2.95 -7.74 11.93
C GLN A 80 1.65 -8.22 12.60
N LYS A 81 1.76 -9.02 13.66
CA LYS A 81 0.59 -9.43 14.46
C LYS A 81 -0.06 -8.24 15.17
N LYS A 82 0.75 -7.37 15.79
CA LYS A 82 0.25 -6.16 16.49
C LYS A 82 -0.46 -5.21 15.54
N LEU A 83 0.12 -4.99 14.36
CA LEU A 83 -0.36 -4.06 13.33
C LEU A 83 -1.36 -4.69 12.34
N THR A 84 -2.01 -5.81 12.70
CA THR A 84 -2.98 -6.47 11.82
C THR A 84 -4.05 -5.50 11.34
N ARG A 85 -4.56 -4.65 12.25
CA ARG A 85 -5.59 -3.65 11.94
C ARG A 85 -5.12 -2.60 10.93
N VAL A 86 -3.88 -2.12 11.08
CA VAL A 86 -3.24 -1.21 10.12
C VAL A 86 -3.16 -1.83 8.73
N PHE A 87 -2.69 -3.07 8.60
CA PHE A 87 -2.62 -3.75 7.28
C PHE A 87 -4.00 -4.11 6.71
N SER A 88 -4.98 -4.37 7.58
CA SER A 88 -6.38 -4.54 7.18
C SER A 88 -6.95 -3.24 6.61
N ALA A 89 -6.59 -2.06 7.12
CA ALA A 89 -7.02 -0.78 6.57
C ALA A 89 -6.55 -0.60 5.11
N PHE A 90 -5.28 -0.93 4.82
CA PHE A 90 -4.76 -0.96 3.45
C PHE A 90 -5.58 -1.91 2.56
N SER A 91 -5.72 -3.16 3.02
CA SER A 91 -6.36 -4.23 2.23
C SER A 91 -7.84 -3.94 1.97
N SER A 92 -8.54 -3.42 2.97
CA SER A 92 -9.93 -2.99 2.84
C SER A 92 -10.04 -1.88 1.80
N LYS A 93 -9.25 -0.81 1.92
CA LYS A 93 -9.30 0.30 0.96
C LYS A 93 -8.95 -0.15 -0.46
N ARG A 94 -7.92 -0.99 -0.63
CA ARG A 94 -7.53 -1.59 -1.92
C ARG A 94 -8.69 -2.35 -2.56
N ASN A 95 -9.40 -3.18 -1.81
CA ASN A 95 -10.53 -3.95 -2.34
C ASN A 95 -11.67 -3.05 -2.85
N HIS A 96 -11.78 -1.82 -2.33
CA HIS A 96 -12.78 -0.84 -2.78
C HIS A 96 -12.31 0.02 -3.95
N THR A 97 -11.01 0.29 -4.08
CA THR A 97 -10.44 1.25 -5.05
C THR A 97 -9.78 0.59 -6.26
N LEU A 98 -9.23 -0.60 -6.12
CA LEU A 98 -8.60 -1.33 -7.22
C LEU A 98 -9.68 -1.87 -8.17
N LYS A 99 -9.90 -1.16 -9.27
CA LYS A 99 -10.86 -1.50 -10.31
C LYS A 99 -10.23 -1.30 -11.67
N LEU A 100 -10.61 -2.16 -12.61
CA LEU A 100 -10.31 -1.94 -14.02
C LEU A 100 -10.92 -0.62 -14.47
N TYR A 101 -10.28 0.04 -15.44
CA TYR A 101 -10.92 1.15 -16.14
C TYR A 101 -12.24 0.68 -16.78
N PRO A 102 -13.17 1.61 -17.03
CA PRO A 102 -14.38 1.30 -17.80
C PRO A 102 -14.02 0.56 -19.09
N THR A 103 -14.89 -0.37 -19.50
CA THR A 103 -14.76 -1.21 -20.71
C THR A 103 -13.58 -2.17 -20.80
N VAL A 104 -12.51 -2.04 -20.01
CA VAL A 104 -11.32 -2.91 -20.12
C VAL A 104 -11.68 -4.40 -20.05
N ARG A 105 -12.53 -4.79 -19.09
CA ARG A 105 -12.99 -6.18 -18.97
C ARG A 105 -13.71 -6.64 -20.24
N ASP A 106 -14.61 -5.82 -20.77
CA ASP A 106 -15.42 -6.17 -21.93
C ASP A 106 -14.54 -6.27 -23.18
N THR A 107 -13.61 -5.34 -23.37
CA THR A 107 -12.64 -5.36 -24.47
C THR A 107 -11.75 -6.60 -24.42
N LEU A 108 -11.21 -6.95 -23.25
CA LEU A 108 -10.39 -8.16 -23.11
C LEU A 108 -11.18 -9.44 -23.38
N ASN A 109 -12.47 -9.48 -23.03
CA ASN A 109 -13.34 -10.62 -23.36
C ASN A 109 -13.61 -10.74 -24.87
N ILE A 110 -13.71 -9.63 -25.60
CA ILE A 110 -13.88 -9.61 -27.06
C ILE A 110 -12.62 -10.09 -27.79
N LEU A 111 -11.44 -9.74 -27.26
CA LEU A 111 -10.14 -10.06 -27.87
C LEU A 111 -9.65 -11.48 -27.56
N ARG A 112 -10.38 -12.22 -26.72
CA ARG A 112 -9.99 -13.54 -26.21
C ARG A 112 -10.14 -14.66 -27.25
#